data_AF-A0A838Y8J8-F1
#
_entry.id   AF-A0A838Y8J8-F1
#
_cell.length_a   1.000
_cell.length_b   1.000
_cell.length_c   1.000
_cell.angle_alpha   90.00
_cell.angle_beta   90.00
_cell.angle_gamma   90.00
#
_symmetry.space_group_name_H-M   'P 1'
#
loop_
_entity.id
_entity.type
_entity.pdbx_description
1 polymer ?
#
loop_
_entity_poly.entity_id
_entity_poly.type
_entity_poly.pdbx_seq_one_letter_code
_entity_poly.pdbx_strand_id
1 'polypeptide(L)'
;MRHPSLAPQVLLYLLTLLSLGACESMARPATIGAGARVVNTMSNATIVHASFNGQGMGGGGGEECCVSVPEKWQPGMMATIEWTKDPSPDTNPGGINPPRYNPDGTTTPEVIKWYAIHKANYTQHSITIPVPPYQEVGALVLVFLPCDKVYPLIDTKELGRVLGNLRGREDRYPEIIHRLGASATCQP
;
A
#
# COMPACT_ATOMS: atom_id res chain seq x y z
N MET A 1 -37.29 48.12 25.22
CA MET A 1 -36.18 47.23 24.80
C MET A 1 -36.00 47.41 23.28
N ARG A 2 -34.93 48.10 22.86
CA ARG A 2 -34.58 48.26 21.44
C ARG A 2 -33.23 47.56 21.24
N HIS A 3 -33.20 46.50 20.44
CA HIS A 3 -31.96 45.86 20.05
C HIS A 3 -31.18 46.81 19.13
N PRO A 4 -29.88 47.05 19.36
CA PRO A 4 -29.09 47.85 18.44
C PRO A 4 -29.01 47.10 17.10
N SER A 5 -29.52 47.72 16.02
CA SER A 5 -29.34 47.15 14.69
C SER A 5 -27.90 47.37 14.25
N LEU A 6 -27.17 46.29 13.97
CA LEU A 6 -25.86 46.37 13.34
C LEU A 6 -25.99 47.11 12.02
N ALA A 7 -25.19 48.16 11.84
CA ALA A 7 -25.19 48.95 10.62
C ALA A 7 -24.80 48.05 9.43
N PRO A 8 -25.46 48.18 8.26
CA PRO A 8 -25.20 47.35 7.09
C PRO A 8 -23.73 47.38 6.64
N GLN A 9 -23.02 48.47 6.94
CA GLN A 9 -21.57 48.61 6.71
C GLN A 9 -20.74 47.68 7.59
N VAL A 10 -21.11 47.50 8.87
CA VAL A 10 -20.42 46.58 9.80
C VAL A 10 -20.64 45.13 9.39
N LEU A 11 -21.84 44.80 8.90
CA LEU A 11 -22.14 43.47 8.36
C LEU A 11 -21.34 43.18 7.09
N LEU A 12 -21.19 44.18 6.20
CA LEU A 12 -20.38 44.07 4.99
C LEU A 12 -18.88 43.87 5.31
N TYR A 13 -18.36 44.61 6.31
CA TYR A 13 -16.98 44.44 6.78
C TYR A 13 -16.72 43.06 7.39
N LEU A 14 -17.65 42.56 8.21
CA LEU A 14 -17.58 41.22 8.79
C LEU A 14 -17.61 40.13 7.71
N LEU A 15 -18.47 40.27 6.69
CA LEU A 15 -18.53 39.34 5.55
C LEU A 15 -17.24 39.36 4.70
N THR A 16 -16.62 40.53 4.50
CA THR A 16 -15.33 40.64 3.81
C THR A 16 -14.16 40.06 4.64
N LEU A 17 -14.21 40.17 5.97
CA LEU A 17 -13.19 39.57 6.84
C LEU A 17 -13.31 38.04 6.90
N LEU A 18 -14.53 37.49 6.82
CA LEU A 18 -14.75 36.04 6.73
C LEU A 18 -14.30 35.44 5.39
N SER A 19 -14.32 36.21 4.29
CA SER A 19 -13.89 35.70 2.97
C SER A 19 -12.38 35.68 2.78
N LEU A 20 -11.59 36.47 3.52
CA LEU A 20 -10.12 36.42 3.45
C LEU A 20 -9.51 35.22 4.21
N GLY A 21 -10.22 34.62 5.16
CA GLY A 21 -9.75 33.44 5.91
C GLY A 21 -9.88 32.10 5.16
N ALA A 22 -10.54 32.09 3.99
CA ALA A 22 -10.88 30.86 3.26
C ALA A 22 -9.87 30.44 2.18
N CYS A 23 -8.74 31.16 2.02
CA CYS A 23 -7.79 30.92 0.92
C CYS A 23 -6.53 30.12 1.29
N GLU A 24 -6.39 29.61 2.51
CA GLU A 24 -5.16 28.91 2.93
C GLU A 24 -5.14 27.40 2.58
N SER A 25 -6.19 26.83 1.98
CA SER A 25 -6.37 25.36 1.96
C SER A 25 -6.01 24.61 0.66
N MET A 26 -5.13 25.13 -0.22
CA MET A 26 -4.85 24.46 -1.50
C MET A 26 -3.38 24.27 -1.88
N ALA A 27 -2.43 24.50 -0.97
CA ALA A 27 -1.05 24.07 -1.21
C ALA A 27 -0.99 22.54 -1.13
N ARG A 28 -0.56 21.87 -2.22
CA ARG A 28 -0.25 20.44 -2.17
C ARG A 28 0.84 20.23 -1.10
N PRO A 29 0.70 19.24 -0.20
CA PRO A 29 1.74 18.95 0.77
C PRO A 29 3.09 18.75 0.08
N ALA A 30 4.17 19.25 0.68
CA ALA A 30 5.51 18.91 0.24
C ALA A 30 5.67 17.38 0.23
N THR A 31 6.37 16.84 -0.77
CA THR A 31 6.60 15.41 -0.93
C THR A 31 8.09 15.13 -0.99
N ILE A 32 8.47 13.94 -0.55
CA ILE A 32 9.83 13.41 -0.60
C ILE A 32 9.82 12.08 -1.34
N GLY A 33 10.86 11.82 -2.13
CA GLY A 33 11.06 10.52 -2.76
C GLY A 33 11.55 9.50 -1.74
N ALA A 34 10.91 8.34 -1.70
CA ALA A 34 11.27 7.23 -0.82
C ALA A 34 11.47 5.94 -1.63
N GLY A 35 12.39 5.08 -1.18
CA GLY A 35 12.47 3.71 -1.69
C GLY A 35 11.17 2.97 -1.40
N ALA A 36 10.75 2.09 -2.31
CA ALA A 36 9.48 1.38 -2.19
C ALA A 36 9.67 -0.12 -2.39
N ARG A 37 9.03 -0.95 -1.56
CA ARG A 37 8.97 -2.39 -1.81
C ARG A 37 7.77 -3.08 -1.19
N VAL A 38 7.50 -4.28 -1.69
CA VAL A 38 6.47 -5.18 -1.16
C VAL A 38 7.08 -6.18 -0.18
N VAL A 39 6.35 -6.52 0.88
CA VAL A 39 6.60 -7.69 1.72
C VAL A 39 5.35 -8.56 1.70
N ASN A 40 5.45 -9.74 1.10
CA ASN A 40 4.40 -10.74 1.20
C ASN A 40 4.70 -11.69 2.36
N THR A 41 3.79 -11.78 3.33
CA THR A 41 3.94 -12.69 4.48
C THR A 41 3.26 -14.05 4.29
N MET A 42 2.57 -14.26 3.16
CA MET A 42 1.82 -15.47 2.86
C MET A 42 2.69 -16.49 2.11
N SER A 43 2.56 -17.77 2.46
CA SER A 43 3.29 -18.87 1.79
C SER A 43 2.55 -19.46 0.59
N ASN A 44 1.24 -19.26 0.49
CA ASN A 44 0.37 -19.89 -0.50
C ASN A 44 -0.16 -18.91 -1.56
N ALA A 45 0.32 -17.68 -1.56
CA ALA A 45 -0.08 -16.65 -2.51
C ALA A 45 1.12 -15.76 -2.80
N THR A 46 1.13 -15.10 -3.97
CA THR A 46 2.10 -14.05 -4.26
C THR A 46 1.39 -12.75 -4.60
N ILE A 47 2.06 -11.64 -4.29
CA ILE A 47 1.69 -10.34 -4.82
C ILE A 47 2.49 -10.18 -6.10
N VAL A 48 1.80 -9.91 -7.21
CA VAL A 48 2.41 -9.76 -8.54
C VAL A 48 2.77 -8.29 -8.77
N HIS A 49 1.85 -7.40 -8.41
CA HIS A 49 2.00 -5.95 -8.50
C HIS A 49 1.20 -5.29 -7.39
N ALA A 50 1.66 -4.14 -6.91
CA ALA A 50 0.95 -3.29 -5.97
C ALA A 50 1.07 -1.82 -6.36
N SER A 51 0.21 -0.96 -5.82
CA SER A 51 0.33 0.49 -5.97
C SER A 51 0.02 1.19 -4.65
N PHE A 52 0.60 2.38 -4.46
CA PHE A 52 0.25 3.30 -3.37
C PHE A 52 -0.10 4.66 -3.95
N ASN A 53 -1.36 5.05 -3.84
CA ASN A 53 -1.91 6.25 -4.50
C ASN A 53 -1.59 6.29 -6.01
N GLY A 54 -1.73 5.14 -6.68
CA GLY A 54 -1.45 4.98 -8.11
C GLY A 54 0.03 4.85 -8.47
N GLN A 55 0.95 4.93 -7.50
CA GLN A 55 2.39 4.73 -7.73
C GLN A 55 2.72 3.24 -7.63
N GLY A 56 3.02 2.62 -8.77
CA GLY A 56 3.21 1.18 -8.91
C GLY A 56 4.48 0.65 -8.27
N MET A 57 4.42 -0.62 -7.86
CA MET A 57 5.46 -1.39 -7.19
C MET A 57 5.37 -2.85 -7.67
N GLY A 58 6.47 -3.44 -8.11
CA GLY A 58 6.56 -4.86 -8.40
C GLY A 58 6.48 -5.72 -7.14
N GLY A 59 5.86 -6.89 -7.30
CA GLY A 59 5.64 -7.81 -6.19
C GLY A 59 6.84 -8.68 -5.79
N GLY A 60 7.95 -8.62 -6.54
CA GLY A 60 9.13 -9.48 -6.37
C GLY A 60 9.97 -9.24 -5.12
N GLY A 61 9.57 -8.32 -4.23
CA GLY A 61 10.21 -8.08 -2.92
C GLY A 61 11.55 -7.35 -2.97
N GLY A 62 12.06 -7.00 -4.16
CA GLY A 62 13.18 -6.09 -4.36
C GLY A 62 12.79 -4.64 -4.03
N GLU A 63 13.80 -3.81 -3.77
CA GLU A 63 13.60 -2.37 -3.66
C GLU A 63 13.47 -1.76 -5.05
N GLU A 64 12.39 -1.04 -5.27
CA GLU A 64 12.13 -0.27 -6.48
C GLU A 64 12.28 1.23 -6.17
N CYS A 65 12.84 1.97 -7.13
CA CYS A 65 12.91 3.42 -7.06
C CYS A 65 11.72 4.03 -7.81
N CYS A 66 11.07 5.09 -7.36
CA CYS A 66 11.03 5.75 -6.06
C CYS A 66 9.59 6.28 -5.97
N VAL A 67 8.93 6.20 -4.81
CA VAL A 67 7.57 6.73 -4.64
C VAL A 67 7.60 8.09 -3.96
N SER A 68 6.70 8.98 -4.37
CA SER A 68 6.46 10.27 -3.72
C SER A 68 5.53 10.07 -2.52
N VAL A 69 6.02 10.40 -1.33
CA VAL A 69 5.25 10.36 -0.07
C VAL A 69 5.19 11.77 0.50
N PRO A 70 4.09 12.22 1.14
CA PRO A 70 4.08 13.50 1.82
C PRO A 70 5.21 13.56 2.86
N GLU A 71 5.97 14.65 2.89
CA GLU A 71 7.13 14.80 3.77
C GLU A 71 6.71 14.75 5.26
N LYS A 72 5.52 15.28 5.56
CA LYS A 72 4.96 15.30 6.91
C LYS A 72 3.61 14.62 6.93
N TRP A 73 3.43 13.71 7.87
CA TRP A 73 2.13 13.12 8.15
C TRP A 73 1.16 14.17 8.72
N GLN A 74 -0.13 14.03 8.41
CA GLN A 74 -1.20 14.83 9.00
C GLN A 74 -2.39 13.94 9.40
N PRO A 75 -3.12 14.28 10.48
CA PRO A 75 -4.35 13.60 10.83
C PRO A 75 -5.34 13.57 9.65
N GLY A 76 -5.93 12.40 9.39
CA GLY A 76 -6.89 12.22 8.30
C GLY A 76 -6.27 11.89 6.94
N MET A 77 -4.94 11.74 6.83
CA MET A 77 -4.31 11.21 5.62
C MET A 77 -4.82 9.79 5.31
N MET A 78 -5.28 9.60 4.08
CA MET A 78 -5.73 8.32 3.54
C MET A 78 -4.84 7.94 2.36
N ALA A 79 -4.65 6.64 2.14
CA ALA A 79 -4.02 6.12 0.95
C ALA A 79 -4.88 5.03 0.33
N THR A 80 -4.94 5.03 -1.00
CA THR A 80 -5.48 3.92 -1.78
C THR A 80 -4.34 2.98 -2.13
N ILE A 81 -4.48 1.72 -1.74
CA ILE A 81 -3.56 0.65 -2.06
C ILE A 81 -4.29 -0.34 -2.94
N GLU A 82 -3.71 -0.63 -4.09
CA GLU A 82 -4.22 -1.62 -5.03
C GLU A 82 -3.19 -2.73 -5.20
N TRP A 83 -3.63 -3.96 -5.43
CA TRP A 83 -2.71 -5.04 -5.73
C TRP A 83 -3.34 -6.13 -6.58
N THR A 84 -2.46 -6.79 -7.34
CA THR A 84 -2.73 -8.02 -8.08
C THR A 84 -2.14 -9.17 -7.28
N LYS A 85 -2.98 -10.12 -6.89
CA LYS A 85 -2.60 -11.31 -6.12
C LYS A 85 -2.77 -12.54 -6.98
N ASP A 86 -1.73 -13.36 -7.03
CA ASP A 86 -1.82 -14.73 -7.51
C ASP A 86 -2.13 -15.65 -6.31
N PRO A 87 -3.33 -16.26 -6.27
CA PRO A 87 -3.75 -17.09 -5.15
C PRO A 87 -3.19 -18.52 -5.20
N SER A 88 -2.48 -18.91 -6.26
CA SER A 88 -1.96 -20.27 -6.43
C SER A 88 -0.68 -20.29 -7.28
N PRO A 89 0.45 -19.76 -6.78
CA PRO A 89 1.65 -19.48 -7.58
C PRO A 89 2.29 -20.68 -8.27
N ASP A 90 2.07 -21.89 -7.74
CA ASP A 90 2.70 -23.10 -8.26
C ASP A 90 1.83 -23.85 -9.28
N THR A 91 0.52 -23.54 -9.35
CA THR A 91 -0.44 -24.36 -10.11
C THR A 91 -1.58 -23.55 -10.73
N ASN A 92 -2.12 -24.04 -11.83
CA ASN A 92 -3.39 -23.57 -12.38
C ASN A 92 -4.61 -24.12 -11.60
N PRO A 93 -5.80 -23.52 -11.78
CA PRO A 93 -7.05 -24.04 -11.21
C PRO A 93 -7.22 -25.55 -11.45
N GLY A 94 -7.65 -26.26 -10.42
CA GLY A 94 -7.70 -27.73 -10.43
C GLY A 94 -6.38 -28.42 -10.11
N GLY A 95 -5.36 -27.70 -9.64
CA GLY A 95 -4.06 -28.28 -9.24
C GLY A 95 -3.19 -28.69 -10.42
N ILE A 96 -3.35 -28.02 -11.57
CA ILE A 96 -2.63 -28.37 -12.79
C ILE A 96 -1.23 -27.74 -12.76
N ASN A 97 -0.21 -28.60 -12.60
CA ASN A 97 1.20 -28.20 -12.61
C ASN A 97 1.63 -27.60 -13.96
N PRO A 98 2.67 -26.74 -13.98
CA PRO A 98 3.24 -26.23 -15.21
C PRO A 98 3.79 -27.36 -16.08
N PRO A 99 3.63 -27.29 -17.41
CA PRO A 99 4.28 -28.23 -18.32
C PRO A 99 5.80 -28.08 -18.25
N ARG A 100 6.53 -29.14 -18.65
CA ARG A 100 7.99 -29.11 -18.69
C ARG A 100 8.47 -28.13 -19.77
N TYR A 101 9.39 -27.24 -19.41
CA TYR A 101 10.08 -26.36 -20.35
C TYR A 101 11.01 -27.14 -21.27
N ASN A 102 11.20 -26.64 -22.50
CA ASN A 102 12.19 -27.23 -23.38
C ASN A 102 13.60 -26.97 -22.82
N PRO A 103 14.51 -27.95 -22.86
CA PRO A 103 15.89 -27.78 -22.38
C PRO A 103 16.67 -26.67 -23.11
N ASP A 104 16.27 -26.33 -24.33
CA ASP A 104 16.86 -25.27 -25.14
C ASP A 104 16.33 -23.86 -24.82
N GLY A 105 15.44 -23.74 -23.83
CA GLY A 105 14.85 -22.47 -23.40
C GLY A 105 13.70 -21.97 -24.27
N THR A 106 13.28 -22.73 -25.29
CA THR A 106 12.12 -22.37 -26.11
C THR A 106 10.80 -22.67 -25.38
N THR A 107 9.77 -21.90 -25.70
CA THR A 107 8.44 -22.02 -25.08
C THR A 107 7.49 -22.77 -26.00
N THR A 108 6.84 -23.82 -25.49
CA THR A 108 5.84 -24.57 -26.28
C THR A 108 4.45 -23.90 -26.22
N PRO A 109 3.53 -24.21 -27.15
CA PRO A 109 2.15 -23.75 -27.07
C PRO A 109 1.45 -24.15 -25.76
N GLU A 110 1.80 -25.31 -25.19
CA GLU A 110 1.28 -25.77 -23.90
C GLU A 110 1.76 -24.88 -22.75
N VAL A 111 3.04 -24.49 -22.73
CA VAL A 111 3.59 -23.55 -21.73
C VAL A 111 2.90 -22.19 -21.86
N ILE A 112 2.74 -21.67 -23.08
CA ILE A 112 2.04 -20.39 -23.33
C ILE A 112 0.59 -20.46 -22.81
N LYS A 113 -0.13 -21.54 -23.17
CA LYS A 113 -1.51 -21.76 -22.72
C LYS A 113 -1.60 -21.86 -21.20
N TRP A 114 -0.67 -22.56 -20.57
CA TRP A 114 -0.62 -22.68 -19.11
C TRP A 114 -0.47 -21.32 -18.45
N TYR A 115 0.46 -20.47 -18.91
CA TYR A 115 0.64 -19.12 -18.37
C TYR A 115 -0.55 -18.19 -18.60
N ALA A 116 -1.23 -18.32 -19.74
CA ALA A 116 -2.44 -17.55 -20.02
C ALA A 116 -3.56 -17.90 -19.02
N ILE A 117 -3.75 -19.19 -18.74
CA ILE A 117 -4.70 -19.66 -17.71
C ILE A 117 -4.26 -19.19 -16.32
N HIS A 118 -2.96 -19.28 -16.02
CA HIS A 118 -2.40 -18.89 -14.73
C HIS A 118 -2.63 -17.41 -14.42
N LYS A 119 -2.28 -16.53 -15.37
CA LYS A 119 -2.50 -15.09 -15.25
C LYS A 119 -3.98 -14.73 -15.14
N ALA A 120 -4.86 -15.48 -15.80
CA ALA A 120 -6.31 -15.27 -15.70
C ALA A 120 -6.89 -15.62 -14.32
N ASN A 121 -6.17 -16.39 -13.50
CA ASN A 121 -6.55 -16.72 -12.12
C ASN A 121 -6.17 -15.64 -11.11
N TYR A 122 -5.43 -14.60 -11.52
CA TYR A 122 -5.05 -13.52 -10.62
C TYR A 122 -6.28 -12.73 -10.16
N THR A 123 -6.21 -12.22 -8.94
CA THR A 123 -7.27 -11.45 -8.30
C THR A 123 -6.83 -10.01 -8.09
N GLN A 124 -7.72 -9.08 -8.40
CA GLN A 124 -7.50 -7.65 -8.19
C GLN A 124 -8.14 -7.21 -6.87
N HIS A 125 -7.42 -6.40 -6.11
CA HIS A 125 -7.85 -5.90 -4.82
C HIS A 125 -7.56 -4.40 -4.72
N SER A 126 -8.37 -3.71 -3.93
CA SER A 126 -8.21 -2.28 -3.65
C SER A 126 -8.76 -1.97 -2.28
N ILE A 127 -8.05 -1.12 -1.53
CA ILE A 127 -8.52 -0.60 -0.26
C ILE A 127 -8.04 0.84 -0.06
N THR A 128 -8.90 1.67 0.53
CA THR A 128 -8.52 3.00 1.02
C THR A 128 -8.49 2.98 2.54
N ILE A 129 -7.31 3.18 3.12
CA ILE A 129 -7.06 3.10 4.56
C ILE A 129 -6.36 4.35 5.09
N PRO A 130 -6.49 4.67 6.40
CA PRO A 130 -5.70 5.72 7.01
C PRO A 130 -4.22 5.37 6.94
N VAL A 131 -3.39 6.37 6.62
CA VAL A 131 -1.94 6.24 6.66
C VAL A 131 -1.48 6.32 8.12
N PRO A 132 -0.75 5.32 8.64
CA PRO A 132 -0.20 5.38 10.00
C PRO A 132 0.66 6.64 10.19
N PRO A 133 0.65 7.27 11.38
CA PRO A 133 1.51 8.40 11.67
C PRO A 133 2.98 8.08 11.44
N TYR A 134 3.70 9.02 10.84
CA TYR A 134 5.15 8.96 10.68
C TYR A 134 5.80 10.30 11.02
N GLN A 135 6.95 10.25 11.69
CA GLN A 135 7.76 11.41 12.03
C GLN A 135 8.85 11.64 10.98
N GLU A 136 9.44 10.55 10.49
CA GLU A 136 10.54 10.55 9.53
C GLU A 136 10.27 9.51 8.45
N VAL A 137 10.28 9.94 7.18
CA VAL A 137 10.09 9.03 6.04
C VAL A 137 11.37 8.21 5.85
N GLY A 138 11.27 6.90 6.05
CA GLY A 138 12.36 5.97 5.76
C GLY A 138 12.23 5.34 4.37
N ALA A 139 11.17 4.56 4.17
CA ALA A 139 10.82 3.89 2.92
C ALA A 139 9.33 3.55 2.94
N LEU A 140 8.69 3.42 1.77
CA LEU A 140 7.35 2.83 1.70
C LEU A 140 7.46 1.31 1.59
N VAL A 141 7.04 0.59 2.63
CA VAL A 141 6.93 -0.87 2.58
C VAL A 141 5.47 -1.28 2.73
N LEU A 142 4.90 -1.86 1.67
CA LEU A 142 3.57 -2.46 1.73
C LEU A 142 3.70 -3.90 2.25
N VAL A 143 3.28 -4.13 3.48
CA VAL A 143 3.27 -5.46 4.10
C VAL A 143 1.91 -6.10 3.87
N PHE A 144 1.84 -7.09 2.98
CA PHE A 144 0.65 -7.88 2.75
C PHE A 144 0.55 -9.01 3.76
N LEU A 145 -0.61 -9.05 4.40
CA LEU A 145 -0.97 -9.94 5.50
C LEU A 145 -2.03 -10.94 4.99
N PRO A 146 -2.26 -12.05 5.70
CA PRO A 146 -3.39 -12.92 5.43
C PRO A 146 -4.72 -12.17 5.36
N CYS A 147 -5.68 -12.74 4.62
CA CYS A 147 -7.05 -12.22 4.50
C CYS A 147 -7.15 -10.89 3.77
N ASP A 148 -6.31 -10.70 2.75
CA ASP A 148 -6.32 -9.52 1.87
C ASP A 148 -6.17 -8.20 2.65
N LYS A 149 -5.39 -8.25 3.73
CA LYS A 149 -5.01 -7.10 4.54
C LYS A 149 -3.64 -6.58 4.11
N VAL A 150 -3.45 -5.27 4.22
CA VAL A 150 -2.18 -4.61 3.92
C VAL A 150 -1.88 -3.54 4.96
N TYR A 151 -0.63 -3.42 5.35
CA TYR A 151 -0.14 -2.38 6.25
C TYR A 151 0.98 -1.57 5.57
N PRO A 152 0.81 -0.27 5.36
CA PRO A 152 1.85 0.60 4.83
C PRO A 152 2.79 1.04 5.96
N LEU A 153 4.06 0.63 5.90
CA LEU A 153 5.13 1.15 6.74
C LEU A 153 5.84 2.29 6.02
N ILE A 154 5.99 3.43 6.70
CA ILE A 154 6.65 4.63 6.17
C ILE A 154 7.72 5.13 7.15
N ASP A 155 7.38 5.15 8.44
CA ASP A 155 8.23 5.69 9.50
C ASP A 155 9.52 4.88 9.70
N THR A 156 10.65 5.57 9.79
CA THR A 156 11.98 4.96 10.01
C THR A 156 12.01 4.08 11.28
N LYS A 157 11.40 4.51 12.39
CA LYS A 157 11.40 3.75 13.64
C LYS A 157 10.50 2.52 13.53
N GLU A 158 9.33 2.67 12.90
CA GLU A 158 8.42 1.53 12.68
C GLU A 158 9.01 0.50 11.72
N LEU A 159 9.73 0.92 10.68
CA LEU A 159 10.48 0.02 9.82
C LEU A 159 11.51 -0.79 10.62
N GLY A 160 12.28 -0.13 11.48
CA GLY A 160 13.23 -0.78 12.38
C GLY A 160 12.56 -1.75 13.35
N ARG A 161 11.44 -1.33 13.96
CA ARG A 161 10.66 -2.15 14.90
C ARG A 161 10.10 -3.40 14.21
N VAL A 162 9.45 -3.25 13.06
CA VAL A 162 8.72 -4.33 12.39
C VAL A 162 9.64 -5.25 11.59
N LEU A 163 10.64 -4.71 10.88
CA LEU A 163 11.46 -5.47 9.93
C LEU A 163 12.91 -5.68 10.39
N GLY A 164 13.36 -4.95 11.41
CA GLY A 164 14.73 -4.99 11.91
C GLY A 164 15.12 -6.36 12.45
N ASN A 165 16.34 -6.78 12.10
CA ASN A 165 16.96 -8.04 12.53
C ASN A 165 16.18 -9.32 12.14
N LEU A 166 15.38 -9.25 11.07
CA LEU A 166 14.61 -10.40 10.57
C LEU A 166 15.15 -11.03 9.29
N ARG A 167 16.14 -10.42 8.63
CA ARG A 167 16.69 -10.95 7.38
C ARG A 167 17.38 -12.30 7.64
N GLY A 168 16.97 -13.32 6.89
CA GLY A 168 17.54 -14.68 6.98
C GLY A 168 16.97 -15.55 8.11
N ARG A 169 16.07 -15.02 8.94
CA ARG A 169 15.38 -15.82 9.97
C ARG A 169 14.27 -16.67 9.36
N GLU A 170 14.13 -17.91 9.84
CA GLU A 170 13.06 -18.83 9.43
C GLU A 170 11.67 -18.31 9.84
N ASP A 171 11.58 -17.69 11.01
CA ASP A 171 10.33 -17.14 11.56
C ASP A 171 10.05 -15.69 11.12
N ARG A 172 10.76 -15.18 10.11
CA ARG A 172 10.66 -13.80 9.64
C ARG A 172 9.22 -13.33 9.42
N TYR A 173 8.42 -14.07 8.65
CA TYR A 173 7.07 -13.63 8.30
C TYR A 173 6.07 -13.74 9.48
N PRO A 174 6.03 -14.85 10.24
CA PRO A 174 5.27 -14.91 11.49
C PRO A 174 5.59 -13.77 12.46
N GLU A 175 6.87 -13.44 12.62
CA GLU A 175 7.30 -12.36 13.52
C GLU A 175 6.89 -10.97 13.01
N ILE A 176 6.88 -10.73 11.70
CA ILE A 176 6.34 -9.48 11.11
C ILE A 176 4.84 -9.35 11.43
N ILE A 177 4.06 -10.41 11.23
CA ILE A 177 2.62 -10.44 11.54
C ILE A 177 2.40 -10.13 13.02
N HIS A 178 3.17 -10.77 13.91
CA HIS A 178 3.11 -10.54 15.35
C HIS A 178 3.45 -9.10 15.73
N ARG A 179 4.54 -8.53 15.20
CA ARG A 179 4.95 -7.14 15.48
C ARG A 179 3.95 -6.10 14.99
N LEU A 180 3.17 -6.41 13.96
CA LEU A 180 2.08 -5.57 13.49
C LEU A 180 0.78 -5.76 14.29
N GLY A 181 0.74 -6.69 15.25
CA GLY A 181 -0.47 -7.04 15.99
C GLY A 181 -1.55 -7.67 15.10
N ALA A 182 -1.14 -8.24 13.96
CA ALA A 182 -2.04 -8.87 13.00
C ALA A 182 -2.25 -10.35 13.31
N SER A 183 -3.30 -10.94 12.73
CA SER A 183 -3.56 -12.39 12.81
C SER A 183 -2.94 -13.10 11.61
N ALA A 184 -2.39 -14.29 11.85
CA ALA A 184 -1.93 -15.19 10.79
C ALA A 184 -3.09 -15.94 10.11
N THR A 185 -4.29 -15.90 10.69
CA THR A 185 -5.48 -16.60 10.19
C THR A 185 -6.66 -15.66 10.00
N CYS A 186 -7.53 -16.03 9.06
CA CYS A 186 -8.81 -15.34 8.86
C CYS A 186 -9.79 -15.85 9.91
N GLN A 187 -9.99 -15.06 10.96
CA GLN A 187 -11.14 -15.29 11.83
C GLN A 187 -12.41 -14.97 11.03
N PRO A 188 -13.44 -15.83 11.10
CA PRO A 188 -14.73 -15.58 10.46
C PRO A 188 -15.45 -14.36 11.04
#